data_AF-A0A120GQ99-F1
#
_entry.id   AF-A0A120GQ99-F1
#
_cell.length_a   1.000
_cell.length_b   1.000
_cell.length_c   1.000
_cell.angle_alpha   90.00
_cell.angle_beta   90.00
_cell.angle_gamma   90.00
#
_symmetry.space_group_name_H-M   'P 1'
#
loop_
_entity.id
_entity.type
_entity.pdbx_description
1 polymer ?
#
loop_
_entity_poly.entity_id
_entity_poly.type
_entity_poly.pdbx_seq_one_letter_code
_entity_poly.pdbx_strand_id
1 'polypeptide(L)'
;MINILKSISSGIVFAFLYLFIVFVSPIILMLMGYTNIFSSPALVGEYLYIIEIKNQTFSSEATIFGCILSFVVGLIIHFFLNLLIASFKKGRK
;
A
#
# COMPACT_ATOMS: atom_id res chain seq x y z
N MET A 1 -4.87 12.90 -22.83
CA MET A 1 -5.37 11.58 -22.38
C MET A 1 -4.29 10.69 -21.75
N ILE A 2 -3.08 10.59 -22.33
CA ILE A 2 -2.00 9.67 -21.87
C ILE A 2 -1.58 9.90 -20.40
N ASN A 3 -1.60 11.13 -19.88
CA ASN A 3 -1.19 11.42 -18.50
C ASN A 3 -2.20 10.98 -17.42
N ILE A 4 -3.51 10.98 -17.73
CA ILE A 4 -4.55 10.59 -16.76
C ILE A 4 -4.55 9.08 -16.58
N LEU A 5 -4.50 8.33 -17.69
CA LEU A 5 -4.36 6.87 -17.69
C LEU A 5 -3.09 6.42 -16.95
N LYS A 6 -1.97 7.13 -17.14
CA LYS A 6 -0.73 6.83 -16.43
C LYS A 6 -0.83 7.09 -14.92
N SER A 7 -1.53 8.15 -14.52
CA SER A 7 -1.80 8.43 -13.10
C SER A 7 -2.66 7.35 -12.46
N ILE A 8 -3.78 6.98 -13.10
CA ILE A 8 -4.66 5.89 -12.62
C ILE A 8 -3.90 4.57 -12.52
N SER A 9 -3.08 4.24 -13.52
CA SER A 9 -2.22 3.06 -13.50
C SER A 9 -1.26 3.07 -12.30
N SER A 10 -0.67 4.23 -11.96
CA SER A 10 0.15 4.38 -10.75
C SER A 10 -0.63 4.06 -9.48
N GLY A 11 -1.84 4.59 -9.33
CA GLY A 11 -2.70 4.27 -8.18
C GLY A 11 -2.99 2.77 -8.07
N ILE A 12 -3.32 2.12 -9.20
CA ILE A 12 -3.59 0.67 -9.26
C ILE A 12 -2.37 -0.14 -8.80
N VAL A 13 -1.17 0.24 -9.26
CA VAL A 13 0.09 -0.42 -8.84
C VAL A 13 0.26 -0.36 -7.32
N PHE A 14 -0.03 0.79 -6.70
CA PHE A 14 0.05 0.91 -5.23
C PHE A 14 -1.02 0.09 -4.50
N ALA A 15 -2.22 -0.05 -5.06
CA ALA A 15 -3.23 -0.94 -4.50
C ALA A 15 -2.79 -2.41 -4.54
N PHE A 16 -2.20 -2.87 -5.65
CA PHE A 16 -1.62 -4.21 -5.74
C PHE A 16 -0.41 -4.39 -4.82
N LEU A 17 0.43 -3.36 -4.68
CA LEU A 17 1.56 -3.38 -3.75
C LEU A 17 1.08 -3.55 -2.31
N TYR A 18 0.01 -2.85 -1.93
CA TYR A 18 -0.64 -3.01 -0.62
C TYR A 18 -1.14 -4.45 -0.41
N LEU A 19 -1.90 -5.02 -1.37
CA LEU A 19 -2.37 -6.40 -1.29
C LEU A 19 -1.21 -7.38 -1.12
N PHE A 20 -0.14 -7.17 -1.90
CA PHE A 20 1.06 -7.99 -1.83
C PHE A 20 1.72 -7.92 -0.46
N ILE A 21 1.89 -6.71 0.10
CA ILE A 21 2.51 -6.52 1.42
C ILE A 21 1.67 -7.17 2.52
N VAL A 22 0.35 -6.95 2.53
CA VAL A 22 -0.55 -7.55 3.55
C VAL A 22 -0.51 -9.08 3.50
N PHE A 23 -0.41 -9.66 2.31
CA PHE A 23 -0.33 -11.10 2.14
C PHE A 23 1.05 -11.68 2.50
N VAL A 24 2.14 -11.02 2.10
CA VAL A 24 3.51 -11.52 2.29
C VAL A 24 4.02 -11.27 3.71
N SER A 25 3.57 -10.20 4.38
CA SER A 25 4.00 -9.83 5.73
C SER A 25 3.89 -10.97 6.76
N PRO A 26 2.75 -11.67 6.92
CA PRO A 26 2.66 -12.78 7.87
C PRO A 26 3.59 -13.94 7.53
N ILE A 27 3.85 -14.20 6.25
CA ILE A 27 4.80 -15.25 5.82
C ILE A 27 6.21 -14.89 6.29
N ILE A 28 6.64 -13.66 6.07
CA ILE A 28 7.95 -13.17 6.54
C ILE A 28 8.03 -13.26 8.07
N LEU A 29 6.99 -12.83 8.79
CA LEU A 29 6.95 -12.90 10.25
C LEU A 29 7.04 -14.33 10.78
N MET A 30 6.31 -15.27 10.17
CA MET A 30 6.41 -16.68 10.54
C MET A 30 7.80 -17.26 10.27
N LEU A 31 8.43 -16.91 9.15
CA LEU A 31 9.81 -17.32 8.84
C LEU A 31 10.84 -16.77 9.84
N MET A 32 10.56 -15.60 10.44
CA MET A 32 11.35 -15.04 11.55
C MET A 32 11.09 -15.70 12.90
N GLY A 33 10.15 -16.65 12.99
CA GLY A 33 9.83 -17.39 14.21
C GLY A 33 8.73 -16.75 15.07
N TYR A 34 8.03 -15.72 14.57
CA TYR A 34 6.87 -15.18 15.27
C TYR A 34 5.67 -16.13 15.14
N THR A 35 5.07 -16.51 16.27
CA THR A 35 3.99 -17.51 16.32
C THR A 35 2.70 -16.99 16.94
N ASN A 36 2.69 -15.77 17.50
CA ASN A 36 1.53 -15.18 18.13
C ASN A 36 1.52 -13.67 17.90
N ILE A 37 0.88 -13.24 16.80
CA ILE A 37 0.75 -11.83 16.42
C ILE A 37 -0.70 -11.58 16.04
N PHE A 38 -1.25 -10.48 16.55
CA PHE A 38 -2.50 -9.90 16.08
C PHE A 38 -2.26 -8.42 15.78
N SER A 39 -2.49 -8.01 14.53
CA SER A 39 -2.27 -6.64 14.06
C SER A 39 -3.47 -6.18 13.26
N SER A 40 -4.12 -5.11 13.73
CA SER A 40 -5.32 -4.52 13.14
C SER A 40 -5.26 -2.99 13.19
N PRO A 41 -4.25 -2.36 12.54
CA PRO A 41 -4.15 -0.90 12.56
C PRO A 41 -5.39 -0.29 11.92
N ALA A 42 -5.95 0.70 12.60
CA ALA A 42 -7.15 1.40 12.15
C ALA A 42 -6.85 2.89 11.96
N LEU A 43 -7.56 3.50 11.01
CA LEU A 43 -7.51 4.93 10.76
C LEU A 43 -8.95 5.43 10.60
N VAL A 44 -9.33 6.42 11.43
CA VAL A 44 -10.70 6.96 11.47
C VAL A 44 -11.76 5.87 11.76
N GLY A 45 -11.41 4.90 12.60
CA GLY A 45 -12.31 3.81 13.00
C GLY A 45 -12.41 2.64 12.01
N GLU A 46 -11.80 2.76 10.82
CA GLU A 46 -11.78 1.70 9.80
C GLU A 46 -10.42 0.98 9.78
N TYR A 47 -10.44 -0.34 9.70
CA TYR A 47 -9.20 -1.13 9.65
C TYR A 47 -8.48 -0.97 8.31
N LEU A 48 -7.16 -0.79 8.36
CA LEU A 48 -6.30 -0.73 7.18
C LEU A 48 -5.99 -2.13 6.65
N TYR A 49 -5.72 -3.08 7.54
CA TYR A 49 -5.55 -4.50 7.26
C TYR A 49 -5.71 -5.27 8.57
N ILE A 50 -5.90 -6.58 8.47
CA ILE A 50 -5.90 -7.48 9.64
C ILE A 50 -4.94 -8.61 9.36
N ILE A 51 -3.99 -8.83 10.27
CA ILE A 51 -3.06 -9.96 10.23
C ILE A 51 -3.16 -10.70 11.57
N GLU A 52 -3.37 -12.00 11.48
CA GLU A 52 -3.34 -12.90 12.63
C GLU A 52 -2.37 -14.04 12.34
N ILE A 53 -1.43 -14.28 13.25
CA ILE A 53 -0.52 -15.43 13.24
C ILE A 53 -0.76 -16.19 14.53
N LYS A 54 -1.13 -17.45 14.41
CA LYS A 54 -1.39 -18.34 15.54
C LYS A 54 -0.72 -19.67 15.32
N ASN A 55 0.25 -20.00 16.16
CA ASN A 55 1.09 -21.19 16.09
C ASN A 55 1.83 -21.29 14.74
N GLN A 56 1.33 -22.11 13.81
CA GLN A 56 1.90 -22.37 12.49
C GLN A 56 0.94 -22.00 11.35
N THR A 57 -0.11 -21.25 11.65
CA THR A 57 -1.09 -20.78 10.67
C THR A 57 -1.16 -19.26 10.70
N PHE A 58 -1.42 -18.66 9.54
CA PHE A 58 -1.70 -17.23 9.44
C PHE A 58 -3.03 -16.97 8.73
N SER A 59 -3.64 -15.86 9.06
CA SER A 59 -4.75 -15.24 8.35
C SER A 59 -4.35 -13.81 8.00
N SER A 60 -4.71 -13.37 6.79
CA SER A 60 -4.50 -12.00 6.33
C SER A 60 -5.76 -11.50 5.64
N GLU A 61 -6.28 -10.36 6.08
CA GLU A 61 -7.41 -9.69 5.48
C GLU A 61 -6.97 -8.31 4.99
N ALA A 62 -7.04 -8.12 3.68
CA ALA A 62 -6.87 -6.82 3.06
C ALA A 62 -8.23 -6.13 2.98
N THR A 63 -8.39 -5.02 3.70
CA THR A 63 -9.66 -4.29 3.71
C THR A 63 -9.82 -3.44 2.44
N ILE A 64 -11.08 -3.16 2.09
CA ILE A 64 -11.42 -2.25 1.00
C ILE A 64 -10.88 -0.85 1.30
N PHE A 65 -10.98 -0.41 2.56
CA PHE A 65 -10.49 0.89 3.00
C PHE A 65 -8.98 1.02 2.80
N GLY A 66 -8.19 0.03 3.21
CA GLY A 66 -6.74 0.00 2.97
C GLY A 66 -6.40 0.02 1.48
N CYS A 67 -7.19 -0.66 0.64
CA CYS A 67 -7.02 -0.67 -0.82
C CYS A 67 -7.26 0.71 -1.44
N ILE A 68 -8.38 1.37 -1.09
CA ILE A 68 -8.72 2.72 -1.57
C ILE A 68 -7.66 3.73 -1.10
N LEU A 69 -7.26 3.66 0.17
CA LEU A 69 -6.25 4.55 0.73
C LEU A 69 -4.91 4.38 -0.01
N SER A 70 -4.48 3.15 -0.25
CA SER A 70 -3.25 2.86 -0.99
C SER A 70 -3.31 3.38 -2.42
N PHE A 71 -4.46 3.25 -3.10
CA PHE A 71 -4.68 3.84 -4.42
C PHE A 71 -4.52 5.36 -4.39
N VAL A 72 -5.16 6.04 -3.43
CA VAL A 72 -5.07 7.50 -3.26
C VAL A 72 -3.64 7.94 -2.99
N VAL A 73 -2.92 7.24 -2.10
CA VAL A 73 -1.51 7.50 -1.82
C VAL A 73 -0.66 7.36 -3.10
N GLY A 74 -0.92 6.34 -3.91
CA GLY A 74 -0.24 6.15 -5.20
C GLY A 74 -0.47 7.31 -6.18
N LEU A 75 -1.68 7.89 -6.21
CA LEU A 75 -1.98 9.09 -7.01
C LEU A 75 -1.26 10.33 -6.47
N ILE A 76 -1.25 10.51 -5.15
CA ILE A 76 -0.57 11.63 -4.49
C ILE A 76 0.93 11.58 -4.82
N ILE A 77 1.57 10.42 -4.65
CA ILE A 77 2.99 10.22 -4.99
C ILE A 77 3.25 10.52 -6.46
N HIS A 78 2.41 10.02 -7.38
CA HIS A 78 2.54 10.30 -8.80
C HIS A 78 2.52 11.81 -9.10
N PHE A 79 1.60 12.55 -8.48
CA PHE A 79 1.48 13.99 -8.68
C PHE A 79 2.68 14.76 -8.12
N PHE A 80 3.13 14.41 -6.90
CA PHE A 80 4.32 15.01 -6.29
C PHE A 80 5.58 14.79 -7.13
N LEU A 81 5.79 13.58 -7.65
CA LEU A 81 6.93 13.28 -8.52
C LEU A 81 6.87 14.10 -9.82
N ASN A 82 5.70 14.20 -10.46
CA ASN A 82 5.54 15.01 -11.65
C ASN A 82 5.80 16.50 -11.39
N LEU A 83 5.36 17.02 -10.24
CA LEU A 83 5.61 18.40 -9.83
C LEU A 83 7.12 18.67 -9.62
N LEU A 84 7.81 17.77 -8.92
CA LEU A 84 9.25 17.86 -8.73
C LEU A 84 10.00 17.87 -10.06
N ILE A 85 9.70 16.92 -10.95
CA ILE A 85 10.32 16.84 -12.28
C ILE A 85 10.09 18.13 -13.08
N ALA A 86 8.88 18.68 -13.04
CA ALA A 86 8.57 19.94 -13.71
C ALA A 86 9.35 21.13 -13.13
N SER A 87 9.50 21.19 -11.81
CA SER A 87 10.30 22.22 -11.12
C SER A 87 11.78 22.18 -11.53
N PHE A 88 12.39 20.97 -11.54
CA PHE A 88 13.77 20.80 -11.98
C PHE A 88 13.99 21.14 -13.46
N LYS A 89 13.00 20.91 -14.31
CA LYS A 89 13.07 21.25 -15.74
C LYS A 89 12.98 22.77 -15.98
N LYS A 90 12.28 23.50 -15.11
CA LYS A 90 12.12 24.96 -15.21
C LYS A 90 13.37 25.73 -14.76
N GLY A 91 14.15 25.20 -13.82
CA GLY A 91 15.42 25.80 -13.36
C GLY A 91 16.63 25.57 -14.29
N ARG A 92 16.47 24.85 -15.40
CA ARG A 92 17.52 24.62 -16.43
C ARG A 92 17.35 25.46 -17.71
N LYS A 93 16.37 26.37 -17.74
CA LYS A 93 16.21 27.39 -18.80
C LYS A 93 16.60 28.74 -18.24
#